data_AF-A0A9N7RLH0-F1
#
_entry.id   AF-A0A9N7RLH0-F1
#
_cell.length_a   1.000
_cell.length_b   1.000
_cell.length_c   1.000
_cell.angle_alpha   90.00
_cell.angle_beta   90.00
_cell.angle_gamma   90.00
#
_symmetry.space_group_name_H-M   'P 1'
#
loop_
_entity.id
_entity.type
_entity.pdbx_description
1 polymer ?
#
loop_
_entity_poly.entity_id
_entity_poly.type
_entity_poly.pdbx_seq_one_letter_code
_entity_poly.pdbx_strand_id
1 'polypeptide(L)'
;MVSCADILAIAARDAVEILSNYKLHYNVEIGRFDSKTANRTAANNLIPRPTWSISALITNFKNHGLNETDLVLLSGAHTIGLARCTSFKSRLYSETNSLDKKFAKKLREICSPDDSKTGNNTASLDYQTPHFFDNSYYQNIINNKDVLAYDT
;
A
#
# COMPACT_ATOMS: atom_id res chain seq x y z
N MET A 1 -30.97 -6.46 -6.19
CA MET A 1 -29.83 -6.33 -7.12
C MET A 1 -28.71 -5.68 -6.34
N VAL A 2 -27.47 -6.18 -6.43
CA VAL A 2 -26.29 -5.61 -5.76
C VAL A 2 -25.34 -5.13 -6.88
N SER A 3 -24.84 -3.91 -6.77
CA SER A 3 -23.91 -3.34 -7.75
C SER A 3 -22.51 -3.93 -7.59
N CYS A 4 -21.71 -3.93 -8.66
CA CYS A 4 -20.29 -4.29 -8.59
C CYS A 4 -19.53 -3.37 -7.62
N ALA A 5 -19.91 -2.08 -7.56
CA ALA A 5 -19.34 -1.11 -6.62
C ALA A 5 -19.57 -1.50 -5.15
N ASP A 6 -20.78 -1.93 -4.78
CA ASP A 6 -21.06 -2.38 -3.41
C ASP A 6 -20.43 -3.74 -3.11
N ILE A 7 -20.37 -4.66 -4.09
CA ILE A 7 -19.66 -5.94 -3.94
C ILE A 7 -18.19 -5.69 -3.59
N LEU A 8 -17.52 -4.77 -4.29
CA LEU A 8 -16.11 -4.46 -4.02
C LEU A 8 -15.90 -3.85 -2.62
N ALA A 9 -16.79 -2.95 -2.19
CA ALA A 9 -16.72 -2.33 -0.87
C ALA A 9 -16.92 -3.36 0.26
N ILE A 10 -17.89 -4.28 0.10
CA ILE A 10 -18.15 -5.36 1.06
C ILE A 10 -16.99 -6.35 1.07
N ALA A 11 -16.49 -6.77 -0.09
CA ALA A 11 -15.36 -7.69 -0.19
C ALA A 11 -14.09 -7.13 0.47
N ALA A 12 -13.84 -5.82 0.35
CA ALA A 12 -12.72 -5.17 1.04
C ALA A 12 -12.87 -5.24 2.57
N ARG A 13 -14.06 -4.97 3.11
CA ARG A 13 -14.34 -5.10 4.55
C ARG A 13 -14.18 -6.54 5.03
N ASP A 14 -14.77 -7.50 4.31
CA ASP A 14 -14.73 -8.92 4.67
C ASP A 14 -13.27 -9.45 4.65
N ALA A 15 -12.45 -9.00 3.69
CA ALA A 15 -11.03 -9.35 3.65
C ALA A 15 -10.28 -8.85 4.89
N VAL A 16 -10.50 -7.61 5.32
CA VAL A 16 -9.90 -7.05 6.55
C VAL A 16 -10.37 -7.82 7.79
N GLU A 17 -11.65 -8.17 7.85
CA GLU A 17 -12.21 -8.95 8.96
C GLU A 17 -11.54 -10.31 9.05
N ILE A 18 -11.46 -11.06 7.96
CA ILE A 18 -10.84 -12.39 7.93
C ILE A 18 -9.34 -12.29 8.28
N LEU A 19 -8.60 -11.37 7.66
CA LEU A 19 -7.15 -11.24 7.84
C LEU A 19 -6.75 -10.66 9.20
N SER A 20 -7.66 -9.99 9.89
CA SER A 20 -7.46 -9.55 11.29
C SER A 20 -7.83 -10.61 12.32
N ASN A 21 -8.12 -11.85 11.89
CA ASN A 21 -8.70 -12.91 12.72
C ASN A 21 -10.03 -12.50 13.36
N TYR A 22 -10.92 -11.89 12.58
CA TYR A 22 -12.25 -11.43 12.98
C TYR A 22 -12.25 -10.37 14.10
N LYS A 23 -11.16 -9.61 14.24
CA LYS A 23 -11.04 -8.53 15.26
C LYS A 23 -11.51 -7.18 14.75
N LEU A 24 -11.42 -6.94 13.45
CA LEU A 24 -11.82 -5.69 12.82
C LEU A 24 -13.08 -5.92 11.99
N HIS A 25 -14.17 -5.28 12.39
CA HIS A 25 -15.43 -5.30 11.65
C HIS A 25 -16.02 -3.89 11.65
N TYR A 26 -16.58 -3.49 10.52
CA TYR A 26 -17.36 -2.27 10.40
C TYR A 26 -18.50 -2.48 9.39
N ASN A 27 -19.57 -1.71 9.55
CA ASN A 27 -20.65 -1.69 8.59
C ASN A 27 -20.23 -0.89 7.35
N VAL A 28 -20.46 -1.47 6.17
CA VAL A 28 -20.24 -0.80 4.89
C VAL A 28 -21.54 -0.10 4.50
N GLU A 29 -21.47 1.21 4.25
CA GLU A 29 -22.59 1.92 3.62
C GLU A 29 -22.83 1.35 2.21
N ILE A 30 -24.09 1.06 1.87
CA ILE A 30 -24.49 0.45 0.59
C ILE A 30 -25.39 1.40 -0.22
N GLY A 31 -25.58 1.08 -1.50
CA GLY A 31 -26.39 1.87 -2.43
C GLY A 31 -25.58 2.52 -3.56
N ARG A 32 -24.33 2.10 -3.78
CA ARG A 32 -23.53 2.59 -4.91
C ARG A 32 -24.10 2.06 -6.22
N PHE A 33 -23.98 2.85 -7.28
CA PHE A 33 -24.32 2.42 -8.65
C PHE A 33 -23.06 2.19 -9.46
N ASP A 34 -23.16 1.28 -10.43
CA ASP A 34 -22.05 0.99 -11.34
C ASP A 34 -21.90 2.07 -12.41
N SER A 35 -20.66 2.55 -12.59
CA SER A 35 -20.32 3.47 -13.68
C SER A 35 -20.52 2.80 -15.04
N LYS A 36 -21.00 3.56 -16.03
CA LYS A 36 -21.17 3.05 -17.41
C LYS A 36 -19.88 3.06 -18.24
N THR A 37 -18.80 3.67 -17.74
CA THR A 37 -17.53 3.83 -18.44
C THR A 37 -16.35 3.74 -17.47
N ALA A 38 -15.19 3.29 -17.97
CA ALA A 38 -13.92 3.37 -17.26
C ALA A 38 -13.16 4.64 -17.62
N ASN A 39 -12.27 5.12 -16.74
CA ASN A 39 -11.45 6.30 -16.99
C ASN A 39 -9.96 6.02 -16.75
N ARG A 40 -9.26 5.59 -17.81
CA ARG A 40 -7.83 5.28 -17.78
C ARG A 40 -6.96 6.51 -17.47
N THR A 41 -7.30 7.67 -18.02
CA THR A 41 -6.55 8.91 -17.81
C THR A 41 -6.60 9.33 -16.34
N ALA A 42 -7.79 9.28 -15.72
CA ALA A 42 -7.93 9.53 -14.29
C ALA A 42 -7.12 8.53 -13.47
N ALA A 43 -7.18 7.23 -13.77
CA ALA A 43 -6.40 6.23 -13.05
C ALA A 43 -4.88 6.50 -13.10
N ASN A 44 -4.35 6.85 -14.28
CA ASN A 44 -2.92 7.15 -14.46
C ASN A 44 -2.44 8.40 -13.70
N ASN A 45 -3.35 9.34 -13.43
CA ASN A 45 -3.05 10.65 -12.86
C ASN A 45 -3.40 10.76 -11.37
N LEU A 46 -4.44 10.06 -10.90
CA LEU A 46 -5.00 10.23 -9.56
C LEU A 46 -4.59 9.13 -8.59
N ILE A 47 -4.19 7.94 -9.07
CA ILE A 47 -3.69 6.88 -8.18
C ILE A 47 -2.28 7.25 -7.71
N PRO A 48 -2.04 7.33 -6.38
CA PRO A 48 -0.72 7.62 -5.84
C PRO A 48 0.36 6.65 -6.34
N ARG A 49 1.53 7.19 -6.65
CA ARG A 49 2.70 6.39 -7.00
C ARG A 49 3.60 6.22 -5.77
N PRO A 50 4.32 5.10 -5.65
CA PRO A 50 5.20 4.85 -4.51
C PRO A 50 6.41 5.80 -4.45
N THR A 51 6.61 6.64 -5.47
CA THR A 51 7.67 7.65 -5.56
C THR A 51 7.19 9.07 -5.29
N TRP A 52 5.91 9.27 -4.94
CA TRP A 52 5.39 10.58 -4.59
C TRP A 52 5.91 11.03 -3.22
N SER A 53 6.09 12.35 -3.06
CA SER A 53 6.40 12.93 -1.75
C SER A 53 5.17 12.90 -0.83
N ILE A 54 5.40 12.95 0.48
CA ILE A 54 4.32 13.08 1.47
C ILE A 54 3.41 14.29 1.17
N SER A 55 3.98 15.43 0.78
CA SER A 55 3.20 16.63 0.40
C SER A 55 2.28 16.40 -0.79
N ALA A 56 2.71 15.61 -1.78
CA ALA A 56 1.89 15.24 -2.93
C ALA A 56 0.78 14.26 -2.53
N LEU A 57 1.07 13.31 -1.63
CA LEU A 57 0.07 12.39 -1.08
C LEU A 57 -1.01 13.13 -0.29
N ILE A 58 -0.62 14.04 0.61
CA ILE A 58 -1.57 14.86 1.38
C ILE A 58 -2.47 15.67 0.43
N THR A 59 -1.89 16.29 -0.60
CA THR A 59 -2.66 17.04 -1.60
C THR A 59 -3.63 16.14 -2.36
N ASN A 60 -3.19 14.97 -2.78
CA ASN A 60 -4.02 14.00 -3.48
C ASN A 60 -5.21 13.53 -2.62
N PHE A 61 -4.96 13.14 -1.36
CA PHE A 61 -6.01 12.71 -0.44
C PHE A 61 -7.02 13.83 -0.17
N LYS A 62 -6.55 15.07 0.01
CA LYS A 62 -7.43 16.25 0.17
C LYS A 62 -8.33 16.48 -1.04
N ASN A 63 -7.83 16.25 -2.26
CA ASN A 63 -8.65 16.33 -3.47
C ASN A 63 -9.75 15.25 -3.53
N HIS A 64 -9.64 14.20 -2.70
CA HIS A 64 -10.65 13.16 -2.52
C HIS A 64 -11.46 13.33 -1.21
N GLY A 65 -11.34 14.49 -0.54
CA GLY A 65 -12.05 14.77 0.71
C GLY A 65 -11.48 14.07 1.94
N LEU A 66 -10.27 13.53 1.85
CA LEU A 66 -9.57 12.81 2.92
C LEU A 66 -8.45 13.69 3.52
N ASN A 67 -8.31 13.69 4.84
CA ASN A 67 -7.30 14.47 5.55
C ASN A 67 -6.01 13.67 5.80
N GLU A 68 -5.04 14.27 6.49
CA GLU A 68 -3.77 13.64 6.84
C GLU A 68 -3.93 12.41 7.75
N THR A 69 -4.94 12.39 8.62
CA THR A 69 -5.26 11.23 9.46
C THR A 69 -5.75 10.07 8.59
N ASP A 70 -6.62 10.35 7.62
CA ASP A 70 -7.10 9.34 6.67
C ASP A 70 -5.96 8.76 5.84
N LEU A 71 -4.99 9.60 5.42
CA LEU A 71 -3.77 9.13 4.75
C LEU A 71 -3.01 8.13 5.62
N VAL A 72 -2.70 8.48 6.88
CA VAL A 72 -1.95 7.60 7.78
C VAL A 72 -2.71 6.30 8.08
N LEU A 73 -4.03 6.39 8.31
CA LEU A 73 -4.87 5.21 8.59
C LEU A 73 -4.98 4.28 7.39
N LEU A 74 -5.23 4.82 6.18
CA LEU A 74 -5.40 4.02 4.97
C LEU A 74 -4.08 3.43 4.47
N SER A 75 -2.94 4.08 4.69
CA SER A 75 -1.62 3.49 4.43
C SER A 75 -1.37 2.24 5.29
N GLY A 76 -2.06 2.10 6.43
CA GLY A 76 -2.04 0.88 7.25
C GLY A 76 -2.43 -0.39 6.49
N ALA A 77 -3.14 -0.29 5.36
CA ALA A 77 -3.45 -1.42 4.49
C ALA A 77 -2.18 -2.14 3.95
N HIS A 78 -1.02 -1.48 3.98
CA HIS A 78 0.28 -2.08 3.66
C HIS A 78 0.80 -3.09 4.68
N THR A 79 0.06 -3.32 5.78
CA THR A 79 0.33 -4.44 6.71
C THR A 79 0.16 -5.82 6.07
N ILE A 80 -0.42 -5.92 4.87
CA ILE A 80 -0.56 -7.15 4.10
C ILE A 80 -0.20 -6.92 2.63
N GLY A 81 0.04 -8.02 1.92
CA GLY A 81 0.22 -8.00 0.47
C GLY A 81 1.67 -7.82 0.03
N LEU A 82 1.85 -7.63 -1.28
CA LEU A 82 3.13 -7.70 -1.96
C LEU A 82 3.39 -6.46 -2.80
N ALA A 83 4.64 -6.00 -2.82
CA ALA A 83 5.11 -4.98 -3.75
C ALA A 83 6.09 -5.58 -4.75
N ARG A 84 6.01 -5.15 -6.01
CA ARG A 84 7.00 -5.50 -7.04
C ARG A 84 8.27 -4.70 -6.83
N CYS A 85 9.43 -5.27 -7.19
CA CYS A 85 10.72 -4.58 -7.09
C CYS A 85 10.73 -3.21 -7.79
N THR A 86 10.03 -3.08 -8.94
CA THR A 86 9.92 -1.80 -9.66
C THR A 86 9.25 -0.68 -8.85
N SER A 87 8.45 -1.01 -7.83
CA SER A 87 7.79 -0.04 -6.95
C SER A 87 8.71 0.57 -5.90
N PHE A 88 9.78 -0.12 -5.50
CA PHE A 88 10.62 0.31 -4.37
C PHE A 88 12.13 0.28 -4.60
N LYS A 89 12.61 -0.26 -5.71
CA LYS A 89 14.06 -0.36 -5.99
C LYS A 89 14.77 1.00 -5.93
N SER A 90 14.09 2.09 -6.31
CA SER A 90 14.67 3.43 -6.26
C SER A 90 15.11 3.75 -4.84
N ARG A 91 14.25 3.51 -3.85
CA ARG A 91 14.58 3.65 -2.43
C ARG A 91 15.74 2.74 -2.04
N LEU A 92 15.65 1.47 -2.40
CA LEU A 92 16.61 0.42 -2.01
C LEU A 92 18.06 0.73 -2.42
N TYR A 93 18.25 1.45 -3.53
CA TYR A 93 19.56 1.74 -4.10
C TYR A 93 19.97 3.22 -4.04
N SER A 94 19.03 4.16 -3.87
CA SER A 94 19.32 5.59 -3.79
C SER A 94 19.36 6.14 -2.36
N GLU A 95 18.67 5.50 -1.41
CA GLU A 95 18.60 5.97 -0.02
C GLU A 95 19.48 5.12 0.90
N THR A 96 20.51 5.74 1.47
CA THR A 96 21.50 5.02 2.30
C THR A 96 21.20 5.08 3.80
N ASN A 97 20.35 6.02 4.25
CA ASN A 97 20.19 6.34 5.67
C ASN A 97 18.76 6.16 6.21
N SER A 98 17.74 6.07 5.36
CA SER A 98 16.31 5.94 5.73
C SER A 98 15.83 4.47 5.80
N LEU A 99 16.69 3.50 5.47
CA LEU A 99 16.35 2.08 5.43
C LEU A 99 17.36 1.28 6.27
N ASP A 100 16.86 0.40 7.13
CA ASP A 100 17.69 -0.49 7.95
C ASP A 100 18.62 -1.33 7.05
N LYS A 101 19.91 -1.34 7.39
CA LYS A 101 20.93 -1.95 6.54
C LYS A 101 20.75 -3.46 6.38
N LYS A 102 20.29 -4.16 7.43
CA LYS A 102 20.06 -5.61 7.38
C LYS A 102 18.82 -5.92 6.55
N PHE A 103 17.76 -5.15 6.71
CA PHE A 103 16.55 -5.25 5.91
C PHE A 103 16.81 -4.95 4.43
N ALA A 104 17.54 -3.86 4.13
CA ALA A 104 17.97 -3.53 2.78
C ALA A 104 18.80 -4.65 2.14
N LYS A 105 19.70 -5.31 2.91
CA LYS A 105 20.45 -6.47 2.41
C LYS A 105 19.51 -7.61 1.99
N LYS A 106 18.51 -7.95 2.81
CA LYS A 106 17.50 -8.97 2.46
C LYS A 106 16.72 -8.61 1.21
N LEU A 107 16.27 -7.35 1.08
CA LEU A 107 15.57 -6.91 -0.12
C LEU A 107 16.44 -6.97 -1.38
N ARG A 108 17.76 -6.74 -1.27
CA ARG A 108 18.71 -6.86 -2.39
C ARG A 108 18.97 -8.31 -2.83
N GLU A 109 18.63 -9.30 -2.00
CA GLU A 109 18.65 -10.71 -2.40
C GLU A 109 17.46 -11.04 -3.34
N ILE A 110 16.38 -10.25 -3.27
CA ILE A 110 15.15 -10.43 -4.07
C ILE A 110 15.16 -9.51 -5.31
N CYS A 111 15.59 -8.27 -5.12
CA CYS A 111 15.55 -7.21 -6.11
C CYS A 111 16.96 -6.77 -6.48
N SER A 112 17.27 -6.79 -7.77
CA SER A 112 18.48 -6.25 -8.39
C SER A 112 18.21 -4.81 -8.88
N PRO A 113 19.24 -3.95 -9.07
CA PRO A 113 19.05 -2.65 -9.70
C PRO A 113 18.60 -2.76 -11.17
N ASP A 114 18.91 -3.89 -11.81
CA ASP A 114 18.50 -4.23 -13.18
C ASP A 114 17.13 -4.93 -13.20
N ASP A 115 16.12 -4.21 -13.72
CA ASP A 115 14.74 -4.70 -13.83
C ASP A 115 14.60 -5.90 -14.75
N SER A 116 15.47 -6.05 -15.75
CA SER A 116 15.40 -7.18 -16.67
C SER A 116 15.59 -8.52 -15.95
N LYS A 117 16.22 -8.50 -14.77
CA LYS A 117 16.47 -9.68 -13.94
C LYS A 117 15.39 -9.93 -12.90
N THR A 118 14.86 -8.86 -12.29
CA THR A 118 14.05 -8.98 -11.06
C THR A 118 12.85 -8.04 -10.99
N GLY A 119 12.52 -7.28 -12.04
CA GLY A 119 11.42 -6.30 -12.01
C GLY A 119 10.03 -6.88 -11.78
N ASN A 120 9.86 -8.19 -12.02
CA ASN A 120 8.63 -8.93 -11.70
C ASN A 120 8.67 -9.62 -10.32
N ASN A 121 9.83 -9.68 -9.65
CA ASN A 121 9.93 -10.24 -8.30
C ASN A 121 9.14 -9.36 -7.33
N THR A 122 8.66 -10.00 -6.26
CA THR A 122 7.87 -9.33 -5.22
C THR A 122 8.47 -9.54 -3.85
N ALA A 123 8.23 -8.58 -2.96
CA ALA A 123 8.53 -8.66 -1.54
C ALA A 123 7.27 -8.30 -0.75
N SER A 124 7.10 -8.86 0.45
CA SER A 124 6.00 -8.49 1.33
C SER A 124 6.09 -7.03 1.75
N LEU A 125 4.96 -6.31 1.73
CA LEU A 125 4.87 -4.93 2.22
C LEU A 125 5.13 -4.85 3.73
N ASP A 126 4.71 -5.88 4.45
CA ASP A 126 5.10 -6.13 5.83
C ASP A 126 5.90 -7.43 5.95
N TYR A 127 7.12 -7.33 6.50
CA TYR A 127 7.99 -8.49 6.68
C TYR A 127 7.77 -9.22 8.02
N GLN A 128 7.05 -8.61 8.97
CA GLN A 128 6.82 -9.18 10.30
C GLN A 128 5.62 -10.14 10.30
N THR A 129 4.47 -9.69 9.79
CA THR A 129 3.20 -10.44 9.78
C THR A 129 2.50 -10.35 8.41
N PRO A 130 3.15 -10.81 7.32
CA PRO A 130 2.73 -10.56 5.92
C PRO A 130 1.31 -11.02 5.52
N HIS A 131 0.66 -11.82 6.36
CA HIS A 131 -0.67 -12.40 6.12
C HIS A 131 -1.70 -12.02 7.19
N PHE A 132 -1.36 -11.10 8.11
CA PHE A 132 -2.27 -10.65 9.15
C PHE A 132 -2.48 -9.14 9.04
N PHE A 133 -3.75 -8.74 9.14
CA PHE A 133 -4.10 -7.33 9.20
C PHE A 133 -3.95 -6.84 10.66
N ASP A 134 -2.81 -6.23 10.95
CA ASP A 134 -2.47 -5.70 12.28
C ASP A 134 -1.73 -4.34 12.19
N ASN A 135 -0.97 -3.96 13.22
CA ASN A 135 -0.27 -2.68 13.28
C ASN A 135 1.26 -2.77 13.02
N SER A 136 1.75 -3.92 12.57
CA SER A 136 3.17 -4.19 12.27
C SER A 136 3.73 -3.22 11.24
N TYR A 137 2.92 -2.79 10.27
CA TYR A 137 3.29 -1.77 9.28
C TYR A 137 3.82 -0.49 9.94
N TYR A 138 3.11 0.04 10.93
CA TYR A 138 3.55 1.23 11.65
C TYR A 138 4.81 0.97 12.48
N GLN A 139 4.94 -0.23 13.06
CA GLN A 139 6.16 -0.62 13.76
C GLN A 139 7.35 -0.71 12.79
N ASN A 140 7.13 -1.15 11.54
CA ASN A 140 8.17 -1.22 10.52
C ASN A 140 8.69 0.17 10.15
N ILE A 141 7.80 1.14 9.96
CA ILE A 141 8.16 2.54 9.67
C ILE A 141 9.05 3.10 10.79
N ILE A 142 8.62 2.97 12.05
CA ILE A 142 9.40 3.46 13.21
C ILE A 142 10.81 2.83 13.26
N ASN A 143 10.94 1.61 12.77
CA ASN A 143 12.20 0.87 12.72
C ASN A 143 12.96 1.00 11.39
N ASN A 144 12.53 1.87 10.45
CA ASN A 144 13.09 2.02 9.11
C ASN A 144 13.12 0.71 8.30
N LYS A 145 12.07 -0.10 8.40
CA LYS A 145 11.94 -1.42 7.75
C LYS A 145 10.67 -1.55 6.90
N ASP A 146 10.16 -0.43 6.46
CA ASP A 146 9.09 -0.35 5.47
C ASP A 146 9.69 -0.45 4.05
N VAL A 147 8.88 -0.88 3.08
CA VAL A 147 9.36 -1.19 1.72
C VAL A 147 9.31 0.03 0.80
N LEU A 148 8.27 0.86 0.89
CA LEU A 148 7.99 1.93 -0.08
C LEU A 148 8.54 3.27 0.39
N ALA A 149 9.01 4.14 -0.51
CA ALA A 149 9.77 5.34 -0.14
C ALA A 149 8.96 6.40 0.61
N TYR A 150 7.66 6.50 0.34
CA TYR A 150 6.83 7.59 0.85
C TYR A 150 6.34 7.38 2.30
N ASP A 151 6.59 6.19 2.85
CA ASP A 151 6.20 5.80 4.19
C ASP A 151 7.17 6.33 5.28
N THR A 152 8.22 7.08 4.88
CA THR A 152 9.25 7.71 5.75
C THR A 152 9.45 9.20 5.54
#